data_AF-A0A932IFW8-F1
#
_entry.id   AF-A0A932IFW8-F1
#
_cell.length_a   1.000
_cell.length_b   1.000
_cell.length_c   1.000
_cell.angle_alpha   90.00
_cell.angle_beta   90.00
_cell.angle_gamma   90.00
#
_symmetry.space_group_name_H-M   'P 1'
#
loop_
_entity.id
_entity.type
_entity.pdbx_description
1 polymer ?
#
loop_
_entity_poly.entity_id
_entity_poly.type
_entity_poly.pdbx_seq_one_letter_code
_entity_poly.pdbx_strand_id
1 'polypeptide(L)'
;MRAKEREYQRARCLARLATLEWAKAVALAKEIPAQVAEGREPAPLGQLVRALVEFPDKGALEQRLADLGFTAVPGAKVADAQLGDGLSVEDALTELGRVTNFDVETGRFPNEHDELMGSLSRIAAPTLDGVVFEEVPPSEAQMDNGPYLLRAYMDGKRYELRAENNGDWYDLGAVLGLLNALLTARKSELRFIALPTGDQTATVLAGPRKGIQELAQQRLIGIALPDDGMKDGKAFEAKVFEQLRREGRIVGPAGAGVPVDFVSE
;
A
#
# COMPACT_ATOMS: atom_id res chain seq x y z
N MET A 1 14.89 -16.83 -16.58
CA MET A 1 14.28 -16.59 -15.25
C MET A 1 14.92 -15.33 -14.66
N ARG A 2 14.14 -14.25 -14.52
CA ARG A 2 14.66 -12.94 -14.09
C ARG A 2 15.03 -13.01 -12.59
N ALA A 3 15.99 -12.21 -12.12
CA ALA A 3 16.49 -12.28 -10.74
C ALA A 3 15.38 -12.21 -9.69
N LYS A 4 14.38 -11.32 -9.89
CA LYS A 4 13.18 -11.19 -9.06
C LYS A 4 12.36 -12.48 -8.92
N GLU A 5 12.22 -13.24 -10.00
CA GLU A 5 11.44 -14.49 -10.01
C GLU A 5 12.11 -15.57 -9.16
N ARG A 6 13.46 -15.67 -9.22
CA ARG A 6 14.21 -16.60 -8.36
C ARG A 6 14.08 -16.23 -6.88
N GLU A 7 14.11 -14.95 -6.56
CA GLU A 7 13.96 -14.46 -5.20
C GLU A 7 12.59 -14.77 -4.63
N TYR A 8 11.53 -14.54 -5.42
CA TYR A 8 10.17 -14.90 -5.06
C TYR A 8 10.01 -16.41 -4.80
N GLN A 9 10.58 -17.26 -5.66
CA GLN A 9 10.57 -18.71 -5.46
C GLN A 9 11.30 -19.12 -4.17
N ARG A 10 12.42 -18.47 -3.85
CA ARG A 10 13.13 -18.71 -2.58
C ARG A 10 12.29 -18.33 -1.37
N ALA A 11 11.62 -17.18 -1.41
CA ALA A 11 10.71 -16.75 -0.34
C ALA A 11 9.59 -17.78 -0.15
N ARG A 12 8.95 -18.25 -1.23
CA ARG A 12 7.92 -19.31 -1.18
C ARG A 12 8.41 -20.60 -0.55
N CYS A 13 9.59 -21.06 -0.94
CA CYS A 13 10.16 -22.29 -0.41
C CYS A 13 10.46 -22.16 1.09
N LEU A 14 11.02 -21.03 1.52
CA LEU A 14 11.28 -20.76 2.94
C LEU A 14 9.98 -20.65 3.74
N ALA A 15 8.96 -19.96 3.19
CA ALA A 15 7.65 -19.84 3.81
C ALA A 15 7.00 -21.21 4.02
N ARG A 16 6.97 -22.03 2.96
CA ARG A 16 6.45 -23.40 3.03
C ARG A 16 7.23 -24.26 4.02
N LEU A 17 8.54 -24.08 4.11
CA LEU A 17 9.36 -24.77 5.11
C LEU A 17 8.97 -24.33 6.53
N ALA A 18 8.68 -23.05 6.77
CA ALA A 18 8.25 -22.57 8.08
C ALA A 18 6.90 -23.17 8.50
N THR A 19 5.96 -23.34 7.56
CA THR A 19 4.67 -24.02 7.81
C THR A 19 4.85 -25.48 8.23
N LEU A 20 5.84 -26.19 7.66
CA LEU A 20 6.08 -27.61 7.90
C LEU A 20 7.02 -27.89 9.07
N GLU A 21 8.13 -27.15 9.14
CA GLU A 21 9.27 -27.37 10.04
C GLU A 21 9.90 -26.04 10.48
N TRP A 22 9.19 -25.29 11.32
CA TRP A 22 9.57 -23.94 11.79
C TRP A 22 11.04 -23.82 12.21
N ALA A 23 11.53 -24.70 13.08
CA ALA A 23 12.91 -24.67 13.56
C ALA A 23 13.95 -24.80 12.43
N LYS A 24 13.67 -25.60 11.39
CA LYS A 24 14.53 -25.71 10.21
C LYS A 24 14.48 -24.45 9.35
N ALA A 25 13.30 -23.83 9.20
CA ALA A 25 13.17 -22.57 8.48
C ALA A 25 13.97 -21.45 9.15
N VAL A 26 13.89 -21.34 10.49
CA VAL A 26 14.68 -20.37 11.28
C VAL A 26 16.18 -20.63 11.14
N ALA A 27 16.62 -21.89 11.22
CA ALA A 27 18.03 -22.24 11.03
C ALA A 27 18.51 -21.84 9.62
N LEU A 28 17.74 -22.16 8.58
CA LEU A 28 18.05 -21.78 7.20
C LEU A 28 18.07 -20.26 7.01
N ALA A 29 17.11 -19.54 7.60
CA ALA A 29 17.04 -18.08 7.53
C ALA A 29 18.30 -17.41 8.09
N LYS A 30 18.86 -17.95 9.19
CA LYS A 30 20.12 -17.46 9.80
C LYS A 30 21.35 -17.67 8.91
N GLU A 31 21.32 -18.62 7.98
CA GLU A 31 22.40 -18.86 7.03
C GLU A 31 22.32 -17.96 5.78
N ILE A 32 21.17 -17.30 5.55
CA ILE A 32 21.01 -16.40 4.41
C ILE A 32 21.79 -15.10 4.67
N PRO A 33 22.70 -14.69 3.77
CA PRO A 33 23.56 -13.53 4.01
C PRO A 33 22.77 -12.26 4.31
N ALA A 34 23.25 -11.48 5.27
CA ALA A 34 22.62 -10.22 5.69
C ALA A 34 22.37 -9.27 4.53
N GLN A 35 23.21 -9.26 3.48
CA GLN A 35 22.99 -8.42 2.30
C GLN A 35 21.72 -8.79 1.50
N VAL A 36 21.25 -10.04 1.59
CA VAL A 36 19.98 -10.49 1.02
C VAL A 36 18.82 -10.12 1.95
N ALA A 37 19.05 -10.09 3.27
CA ALA A 37 18.09 -9.65 4.26
C ALA A 37 17.95 -8.12 4.37
N GLU A 38 18.97 -7.36 3.93
CA GLU A 38 19.10 -5.90 4.01
C GLU A 38 19.02 -5.21 2.64
N GLY A 39 18.53 -5.89 1.61
CA GLY A 39 18.43 -5.36 0.24
C GLY A 39 17.80 -3.96 0.18
N ARG A 40 18.25 -3.14 -0.78
CA ARG A 40 17.82 -1.74 -0.97
C ARG A 40 16.33 -1.57 -1.34
N GLU A 41 15.67 -2.65 -1.72
CA GLU A 41 14.22 -2.74 -1.91
C GLU A 41 13.70 -3.88 -1.02
N PRO A 42 12.50 -3.76 -0.42
CA PRO A 42 11.92 -4.80 0.43
C PRO A 42 11.56 -6.02 -0.42
N ALA A 43 12.54 -6.86 -0.70
CA ALA A 43 12.30 -8.10 -1.38
C ALA A 43 11.59 -9.09 -0.44
N PRO A 44 10.59 -9.84 -0.91
CA PRO A 44 9.82 -10.77 -0.07
C PRO A 44 10.67 -11.74 0.75
N LEU A 45 11.81 -12.19 0.19
CA LEU A 45 12.74 -13.07 0.90
C LEU A 45 13.38 -12.38 2.11
N GLY A 46 13.79 -11.11 1.98
CA GLY A 46 14.46 -10.37 3.04
C GLY A 46 13.54 -10.09 4.24
N GLN A 47 12.29 -9.73 3.97
CA GLN A 47 11.26 -9.54 5.01
C GLN A 47 11.00 -10.84 5.76
N LEU A 48 10.81 -11.95 5.04
CA LEU A 48 10.57 -13.27 5.64
C LEU A 48 11.76 -13.75 6.49
N VAL A 49 13.00 -13.59 5.97
CA VAL A 49 14.21 -13.93 6.73
C VAL A 49 14.29 -13.12 8.01
N ARG A 50 14.06 -11.81 7.94
CA ARG A 50 14.09 -10.94 9.13
C ARG A 50 13.05 -11.37 10.16
N ALA A 51 11.83 -11.66 9.73
CA ALA A 51 10.76 -12.13 10.61
C ALA A 51 11.15 -13.45 11.31
N LEU A 52 11.63 -14.46 10.57
CA LEU A 52 12.03 -15.75 11.15
C LEU A 52 13.25 -15.65 12.08
N VAL A 53 14.17 -14.73 11.81
CA VAL A 53 15.36 -14.52 12.65
C VAL A 53 15.01 -13.79 13.94
N GLU A 54 14.18 -12.74 13.85
CA GLU A 54 13.75 -11.93 14.99
C GLU A 54 12.72 -12.66 15.87
N PHE A 55 11.86 -13.47 15.26
CA PHE A 55 10.79 -14.23 15.91
C PHE A 55 11.02 -15.74 15.69
N PRO A 56 12.00 -16.35 16.38
CA PRO A 56 12.40 -17.74 16.16
C PRO A 56 11.36 -18.74 16.69
N ASP A 57 10.43 -18.32 17.53
CA ASP A 57 9.36 -19.16 18.05
C ASP A 57 8.07 -18.94 17.25
N LYS A 58 7.37 -20.04 16.93
CA LYS A 58 6.10 -19.97 16.22
C LYS A 58 5.07 -19.20 17.06
N GLY A 59 4.38 -18.24 16.46
CA GLY A 59 3.42 -17.37 17.16
C GLY A 59 4.02 -16.12 17.80
N ALA A 60 5.35 -15.99 17.84
CA ALA A 60 6.00 -14.86 18.51
C ALA A 60 5.78 -13.54 17.76
N LEU A 61 5.67 -13.56 16.43
CA LEU A 61 5.35 -12.37 15.63
C LEU A 61 3.93 -11.89 15.94
N GLU A 62 2.96 -12.79 15.97
CA GLU A 62 1.56 -12.50 16.22
C GLU A 62 1.36 -11.96 17.65
N GLN A 63 2.02 -12.59 18.63
CA GLN A 63 2.04 -12.10 20.00
C GLN A 63 2.67 -10.70 20.06
N ARG A 64 3.78 -10.48 19.35
CA ARG A 64 4.44 -9.17 19.29
C ARG A 64 3.52 -8.10 18.70
N LEU A 65 2.80 -8.40 17.62
CA LEU A 65 1.84 -7.49 17.01
C LEU A 65 0.69 -7.17 17.98
N ALA A 66 0.20 -8.17 18.71
CA ALA A 66 -0.81 -7.97 19.76
C ALA A 66 -0.30 -7.05 20.89
N ASP A 67 0.93 -7.24 21.35
CA ASP A 67 1.57 -6.40 22.37
C ASP A 67 1.74 -4.94 21.89
N LEU A 68 1.95 -4.74 20.59
CA LEU A 68 2.00 -3.42 19.94
C LEU A 68 0.59 -2.81 19.69
N GLY A 69 -0.47 -3.53 20.07
CA GLY A 69 -1.86 -3.09 19.98
C GLY A 69 -2.52 -3.35 18.63
N PHE A 70 -1.88 -4.09 17.73
CA PHE A 70 -2.53 -4.54 16.51
C PHE A 70 -3.54 -5.62 16.84
N THR A 71 -4.78 -5.39 16.44
CA THR A 71 -5.91 -6.29 16.69
C THR A 71 -6.63 -6.56 15.39
N ALA A 72 -7.19 -7.76 15.26
CA ALA A 72 -7.94 -8.15 14.09
C ALA A 72 -9.14 -7.22 13.89
N VAL A 73 -9.38 -6.82 12.65
CA VAL A 73 -10.58 -6.09 12.26
C VAL A 73 -11.79 -7.04 12.30
N PRO A 74 -12.84 -6.74 13.06
CA PRO A 74 -14.02 -7.60 13.13
C PRO A 74 -14.65 -7.81 11.75
N GLY A 75 -14.88 -9.06 11.38
CA GLY A 75 -15.52 -9.42 10.11
C GLY A 75 -14.65 -9.18 8.86
N ALA A 76 -13.37 -8.81 9.03
CA ALA A 76 -12.45 -8.80 7.90
C ALA A 76 -12.38 -10.20 7.28
N LYS A 77 -12.65 -10.27 5.98
CA LYS A 77 -12.36 -11.47 5.21
C LYS A 77 -10.85 -11.48 5.01
N VAL A 78 -10.18 -12.50 5.54
CA VAL A 78 -8.78 -12.77 5.21
C VAL A 78 -8.76 -12.96 3.70
N ALA A 79 -8.09 -12.08 2.97
CA ALA A 79 -7.85 -12.29 1.55
C ALA A 79 -7.13 -13.63 1.41
N ASP A 80 -7.43 -14.43 0.38
CA ASP A 80 -6.65 -15.63 0.10
C ASP A 80 -5.18 -15.20 -0.06
N ALA A 81 -4.40 -15.36 1.01
CA ALA A 81 -3.05 -14.81 1.10
C ALA A 81 -2.18 -15.53 0.07
N GLN A 82 -2.09 -14.97 -1.13
CA GLN A 82 -1.20 -15.43 -2.19
C GLN A 82 0.20 -14.88 -1.95
N LEU A 83 0.76 -15.19 -0.77
CA LEU A 83 2.10 -15.73 -0.50
C LEU A 83 2.50 -15.47 0.94
N GLY A 84 2.65 -16.54 1.72
CA GLY A 84 3.15 -16.50 3.09
C GLY A 84 2.01 -16.59 4.08
N ASP A 85 1.89 -17.74 4.73
CA ASP A 85 0.91 -18.06 5.77
C ASP A 85 1.17 -17.22 7.06
N GLY A 86 1.12 -15.88 6.98
CA GLY A 86 1.31 -14.96 8.11
C GLY A 86 2.77 -14.81 8.57
N LEU A 87 3.74 -15.09 7.69
CA LEU A 87 5.14 -15.25 8.10
C LEU A 87 5.99 -13.97 8.04
N SER A 88 5.57 -12.97 7.25
CA SER A 88 6.13 -11.63 7.33
C SER A 88 5.22 -10.72 8.17
N VAL A 89 5.75 -9.58 8.62
CA VAL A 89 4.96 -8.59 9.36
C VAL A 89 3.80 -8.05 8.54
N GLU A 90 4.00 -7.84 7.23
CA GLU A 90 2.95 -7.36 6.33
C GLU A 90 1.86 -8.42 6.12
N ASP A 91 2.23 -9.70 5.97
CA ASP A 91 1.27 -10.80 5.86
C ASP A 91 0.43 -10.91 7.13
N ALA A 92 1.08 -10.91 8.31
CA ALA A 92 0.38 -10.98 9.58
C ALA A 92 -0.57 -9.78 9.79
N LEU A 93 -0.17 -8.56 9.39
CA LEU A 93 -1.04 -7.39 9.43
C LEU A 93 -2.19 -7.48 8.41
N THR A 94 -1.96 -8.10 7.25
CA THR A 94 -2.99 -8.39 6.25
C THR A 94 -4.01 -9.39 6.78
N GLU A 95 -3.57 -10.44 7.47
CA GLU A 95 -4.44 -11.42 8.12
C GLU A 95 -5.29 -10.79 9.24
N LEU A 96 -4.74 -9.79 9.94
CA LEU A 96 -5.50 -8.96 10.88
C LEU A 96 -6.48 -8.00 10.20
N GLY A 97 -6.54 -7.95 8.86
CA GLY A 97 -7.39 -7.03 8.10
C GLY A 97 -6.96 -5.57 8.25
N ARG A 98 -5.68 -5.32 8.54
CA ARG A 98 -5.12 -3.97 8.76
C ARG A 98 -4.39 -3.40 7.55
N VAL A 99 -4.20 -4.20 6.50
CA VAL A 99 -3.51 -3.81 5.27
C VAL A 99 -4.45 -3.98 4.09
N THR A 100 -4.38 -3.08 3.13
CA THR A 100 -4.99 -3.25 1.80
C THR A 100 -4.00 -2.84 0.72
N ASN A 101 -4.07 -3.50 -0.43
CA ASN A 101 -3.33 -3.13 -1.64
C ASN A 101 -4.33 -2.84 -2.77
N PHE A 102 -4.02 -1.86 -3.60
CA PHE A 102 -4.84 -1.47 -4.76
C PHE A 102 -3.98 -0.69 -5.78
N ASP A 103 -4.45 -0.63 -7.04
CA ASP A 103 -3.85 0.22 -8.05
C ASP A 103 -4.19 1.69 -7.79
N VAL A 104 -3.19 2.59 -7.87
CA VAL A 104 -3.43 4.02 -7.68
C VAL A 104 -3.93 4.73 -8.96
N GLU A 105 -3.78 4.07 -10.11
CA GLU A 105 -4.41 4.47 -11.36
C GLU A 105 -5.87 3.97 -11.38
N THR A 106 -6.80 4.88 -11.66
CA THR A 106 -8.24 4.58 -11.68
C THR A 106 -8.75 4.31 -13.09
N GLY A 107 -8.06 4.83 -14.12
CA GLY A 107 -8.50 4.80 -15.52
C GLY A 107 -9.82 5.54 -15.78
N ARG A 108 -10.27 6.40 -14.88
CA ARG A 108 -11.55 7.13 -14.96
C ARG A 108 -11.41 8.55 -14.41
N PHE A 109 -12.38 9.40 -14.76
CA PHE A 109 -12.55 10.74 -14.21
C PHE A 109 -14.05 11.01 -14.08
N PRO A 110 -14.57 11.41 -12.90
CA PRO A 110 -13.88 11.57 -11.62
C PRO A 110 -13.28 10.26 -11.07
N ASN A 111 -12.32 10.37 -10.15
CA ASN A 111 -11.50 9.23 -9.70
C ASN A 111 -12.18 8.35 -8.65
N GLU A 112 -13.30 8.79 -8.07
CA GLU A 112 -14.04 8.08 -7.01
C GLU A 112 -13.22 7.92 -5.71
N HIS A 113 -12.58 9.00 -5.26
CA HIS A 113 -11.85 9.03 -3.98
C HIS A 113 -12.73 8.68 -2.77
N ASP A 114 -14.04 8.90 -2.87
CA ASP A 114 -15.02 8.50 -1.84
C ASP A 114 -15.16 6.99 -1.70
N GLU A 115 -15.16 6.24 -2.80
CA GLU A 115 -15.09 4.78 -2.76
C GLU A 115 -13.80 4.30 -2.09
N LEU A 116 -12.66 4.91 -2.45
CA LEU A 116 -11.37 4.59 -1.84
C LEU A 116 -11.36 4.89 -0.33
N MET A 117 -11.82 6.08 0.08
CA MET A 117 -11.95 6.44 1.50
C MET A 117 -12.87 5.48 2.25
N GLY A 118 -13.99 5.10 1.64
CA GLY A 118 -14.92 4.11 2.18
C GLY A 118 -14.26 2.74 2.36
N SER A 119 -13.50 2.27 1.37
CA SER A 119 -12.76 1.02 1.44
C SER A 119 -11.70 1.04 2.54
N LEU A 120 -10.85 2.07 2.58
CA LEU A 120 -9.79 2.24 3.59
C LEU A 120 -10.35 2.39 5.00
N SER A 121 -11.52 3.01 5.18
CA SER A 121 -12.12 3.14 6.50
C SER A 121 -12.38 1.78 7.18
N ARG A 122 -12.60 0.72 6.39
CA ARG A 122 -12.89 -0.64 6.89
C ARG A 122 -11.70 -1.25 7.61
N ILE A 123 -10.47 -1.03 7.15
CA ILE A 123 -9.26 -1.54 7.82
C ILE A 123 -8.96 -0.78 9.15
N ALA A 124 -9.66 0.33 9.41
CA ALA A 124 -9.64 1.06 10.68
C ALA A 124 -10.87 0.80 11.57
N ALA A 125 -11.75 -0.13 11.19
CA ALA A 125 -12.94 -0.45 11.96
C ALA A 125 -12.59 -0.91 13.40
N PRO A 126 -13.50 -0.66 14.37
CA PRO A 126 -14.78 0.05 14.22
C PRO A 126 -14.64 1.58 14.28
N THR A 127 -13.41 2.10 14.32
CA THR A 127 -13.15 3.52 14.66
C THR A 127 -13.77 4.50 13.68
N LEU A 128 -13.88 4.15 12.40
CA LEU A 128 -14.46 5.00 11.35
C LEU A 128 -15.83 4.50 10.88
N ASP A 129 -16.48 3.61 11.65
CA ASP A 129 -17.82 3.16 11.32
C ASP A 129 -18.82 4.33 11.33
N GLY A 130 -19.76 4.30 10.39
CA GLY A 130 -20.79 5.33 10.23
C GLY A 130 -20.33 6.65 9.61
N VAL A 131 -19.04 6.78 9.25
CA VAL A 131 -18.57 7.93 8.46
C VAL A 131 -19.08 7.81 7.03
N VAL A 132 -19.61 8.91 6.50
CA VAL A 132 -20.01 9.02 5.09
C VAL A 132 -18.98 9.86 4.35
N PHE A 133 -18.50 9.37 3.21
CA PHE A 133 -17.52 10.06 2.37
C PHE A 133 -18.19 10.60 1.11
N GLU A 134 -17.68 11.72 0.60
CA GLU A 134 -18.14 12.35 -0.63
C GLU A 134 -16.93 12.93 -1.37
N GLU A 135 -16.85 12.66 -2.67
CA GLU A 135 -15.97 13.36 -3.59
C GLU A 135 -16.77 14.46 -4.28
N VAL A 136 -16.19 15.67 -4.33
CA VAL A 136 -16.67 16.73 -5.21
C VAL A 136 -15.60 16.97 -6.28
N PRO A 137 -15.86 16.60 -7.54
CA PRO A 137 -14.90 16.83 -8.62
C PRO A 137 -14.77 18.32 -8.94
N PRO A 138 -13.70 18.71 -9.66
CA PRO A 138 -13.57 20.06 -10.19
C PRO A 138 -14.78 20.42 -11.07
N SER A 139 -15.16 21.70 -11.10
CA SER A 139 -16.19 22.17 -12.04
C SER A 139 -15.74 21.98 -13.49
N GLU A 140 -16.68 21.96 -14.45
CA GLU A 140 -16.36 21.84 -15.89
C GLU A 140 -15.32 22.87 -16.35
N ALA A 141 -15.40 24.11 -15.85
CA ALA A 141 -14.47 25.19 -16.19
C ALA A 141 -13.04 24.97 -15.65
N GLN A 142 -12.85 24.00 -14.76
CA GLN A 142 -11.59 23.69 -14.09
C GLN A 142 -11.27 22.18 -14.20
N MET A 143 -11.88 21.47 -15.15
CA MET A 143 -11.79 20.01 -15.22
C MET A 143 -10.34 19.50 -15.35
N ASP A 144 -9.48 20.26 -16.04
CA ASP A 144 -8.11 19.84 -16.33
C ASP A 144 -7.13 20.04 -15.16
N ASN A 145 -7.45 20.93 -14.22
CA ASN A 145 -6.46 21.48 -13.28
C ASN A 145 -7.03 22.04 -11.97
N GLY A 146 -8.35 22.10 -11.83
CA GLY A 146 -9.01 22.42 -10.56
C GLY A 146 -8.87 21.26 -9.58
N PRO A 147 -8.86 21.54 -8.26
CA PRO A 147 -8.72 20.50 -7.25
C PRO A 147 -10.04 19.77 -7.00
N TYR A 148 -9.94 18.56 -6.51
CA TYR A 148 -11.05 17.84 -5.88
C TYR A 148 -11.29 18.38 -4.46
N LEU A 149 -12.52 18.28 -3.96
CA LEU A 149 -12.80 18.37 -2.52
C LEU A 149 -13.18 17.00 -1.99
N LEU A 150 -12.40 16.51 -1.04
CA LEU A 150 -12.69 15.29 -0.28
C LEU A 150 -13.45 15.69 0.97
N ARG A 151 -14.62 15.08 1.19
CA ARG A 151 -15.48 15.36 2.34
C ARG A 151 -15.75 14.11 3.13
N ALA A 152 -15.89 14.32 4.44
CA ALA A 152 -16.37 13.31 5.36
C ALA A 152 -17.39 13.89 6.33
N TYR A 153 -18.46 13.15 6.57
CA TYR A 153 -19.51 13.48 7.51
C TYR A 153 -19.43 12.51 8.68
N MET A 154 -19.11 13.03 9.86
CA MET A 154 -18.84 12.23 11.05
C MET A 154 -19.33 12.96 12.29
N ASP A 155 -20.14 12.30 13.10
CA ASP A 155 -20.64 12.80 14.39
C ASP A 155 -21.31 14.18 14.28
N GLY A 156 -22.09 14.39 13.22
CA GLY A 156 -22.81 15.64 12.92
C GLY A 156 -21.93 16.78 12.41
N LYS A 157 -20.65 16.52 12.10
CA LYS A 157 -19.71 17.49 11.55
C LYS A 157 -19.29 17.13 10.13
N ARG A 158 -18.98 18.16 9.35
CA ARG A 158 -18.36 18.04 8.03
C ARG A 158 -16.87 18.37 8.13
N TYR A 159 -16.05 17.45 7.64
CA TYR A 159 -14.61 17.62 7.45
C TYR A 159 -14.36 17.72 5.94
N GLU A 160 -13.44 18.60 5.55
CA GLU A 160 -13.15 18.86 4.14
C GLU A 160 -11.64 19.04 3.96
N LEU A 161 -11.11 18.49 2.87
CA LEU A 161 -9.72 18.62 2.48
C LEU A 161 -9.64 18.72 0.94
N ARG A 162 -8.69 19.49 0.42
CA ARG A 162 -8.45 19.63 -1.01
C ARG A 162 -7.49 18.53 -1.48
N ALA A 163 -7.85 17.85 -2.55
CA ALA A 163 -6.99 16.91 -3.27
C ALA A 163 -6.55 17.51 -4.60
N GLU A 164 -5.29 17.29 -4.95
CA GLU A 164 -4.73 17.64 -6.25
C GLU A 164 -5.42 16.84 -7.36
N ASN A 165 -5.60 17.47 -8.51
CA ASN A 165 -6.09 16.77 -9.70
C ASN A 165 -4.89 16.19 -10.45
N ASN A 166 -4.72 14.88 -10.27
CA ASN A 166 -3.62 14.12 -10.85
C ASN A 166 -4.01 13.39 -12.14
N GLY A 167 -5.10 13.80 -12.80
CA GLY A 167 -5.73 13.06 -13.89
C GLY A 167 -6.56 11.91 -13.32
N ASP A 168 -6.36 10.72 -13.87
CA ASP A 168 -6.98 9.46 -13.45
C ASP A 168 -6.26 8.76 -12.29
N TRP A 169 -5.40 9.47 -11.56
CA TRP A 169 -4.67 8.95 -10.40
C TRP A 169 -5.22 9.52 -9.10
N TYR A 170 -5.29 8.70 -8.05
CA TYR A 170 -5.63 9.21 -6.71
C TYR A 170 -4.58 10.18 -6.18
N ASP A 171 -5.02 11.23 -5.47
CA ASP A 171 -4.17 11.94 -4.49
C ASP A 171 -4.24 11.17 -3.16
N LEU A 172 -3.37 10.16 -3.02
CA LEU A 172 -3.37 9.30 -1.84
C LEU A 172 -2.94 10.09 -0.59
N GLY A 173 -2.06 11.08 -0.73
CA GLY A 173 -1.69 12.00 0.33
C GLY A 173 -2.90 12.69 0.96
N ALA A 174 -3.78 13.27 0.15
CA ALA A 174 -5.02 13.89 0.58
C ALA A 174 -5.98 12.90 1.25
N VAL A 175 -6.17 11.72 0.64
CA VAL A 175 -7.04 10.66 1.19
C VAL A 175 -6.58 10.21 2.57
N LEU A 176 -5.30 9.85 2.73
CA LEU A 176 -4.77 9.42 4.03
C LEU A 176 -4.74 10.58 5.03
N GLY A 177 -4.51 11.81 4.57
CA GLY A 177 -4.57 13.02 5.39
C GLY A 177 -5.94 13.23 6.02
N LEU A 178 -7.02 13.15 5.22
CA LEU A 178 -8.38 13.29 5.72
C LEU A 178 -8.74 12.14 6.68
N LEU A 179 -8.45 10.89 6.34
CA LEU A 179 -8.72 9.74 7.21
C LEU A 179 -8.00 9.85 8.57
N ASN A 180 -6.72 10.27 8.56
CA ASN A 180 -5.96 10.49 9.79
C ASN A 180 -6.50 11.66 10.63
N ALA A 181 -7.03 12.70 9.98
CA ALA A 181 -7.70 13.80 10.67
C ALA A 181 -8.98 13.32 11.38
N LEU A 182 -9.77 12.45 10.74
CA LEU A 182 -10.96 11.85 11.35
C LEU A 182 -10.62 10.96 12.55
N LEU A 183 -9.60 10.10 12.41
CA LEU A 183 -9.10 9.29 13.53
C LEU A 183 -8.65 10.16 14.70
N THR A 184 -7.98 11.28 14.43
CA THR A 184 -7.58 12.25 15.45
C THR A 184 -8.79 12.92 16.11
N ALA A 185 -9.82 13.28 15.34
CA ALA A 185 -11.05 13.86 15.87
C ALA A 185 -11.82 12.88 16.78
N ARG A 186 -11.78 11.58 16.47
CA ARG A 186 -12.28 10.50 17.36
C ARG A 186 -11.29 10.09 18.47
N LYS A 187 -10.18 10.81 18.63
CA LYS A 187 -9.11 10.54 19.61
C LYS A 187 -8.57 9.11 19.55
N SER A 188 -8.59 8.51 18.36
CA SER A 188 -8.02 7.20 18.14
C SER A 188 -6.50 7.29 18.00
N GLU A 189 -5.82 6.25 18.48
CA GLU A 189 -4.38 6.06 18.28
C GLU A 189 -4.07 5.43 16.91
N LEU A 190 -5.06 4.95 16.16
CA LEU A 190 -4.85 4.40 14.82
C LEU A 190 -4.35 5.47 13.86
N ARG A 191 -3.46 5.12 12.94
CA ARG A 191 -3.03 5.95 11.82
C ARG A 191 -2.93 5.12 10.55
N PHE A 192 -3.28 5.75 9.44
CA PHE A 192 -3.02 5.26 8.10
C PHE A 192 -1.63 5.70 7.63
N ILE A 193 -0.87 4.77 7.07
CA ILE A 193 0.40 5.02 6.39
C ILE A 193 0.49 4.23 5.09
N ALA A 194 1.30 4.69 4.14
CA ALA A 194 1.67 3.93 2.96
C ALA A 194 2.93 3.08 3.25
N LEU A 195 2.92 1.84 2.73
CA LEU A 195 4.05 0.94 2.71
C LEU A 195 4.69 0.96 1.31
N PRO A 196 6.02 0.74 1.21
CA PRO A 196 6.71 0.72 -0.09
C PRO A 196 6.29 -0.50 -0.93
N THR A 197 5.86 -0.25 -2.17
CA THR A 197 5.50 -1.29 -3.16
C THR A 197 6.58 -1.43 -4.22
N GLY A 198 7.16 -0.31 -4.68
CA GLY A 198 8.15 -0.26 -5.76
C GLY A 198 7.53 -0.44 -7.15
N ASP A 199 6.22 -0.19 -7.27
CA ASP A 199 5.46 -0.21 -8.51
C ASP A 199 4.28 0.79 -8.45
N GLN A 200 3.36 0.73 -9.42
CA GLN A 200 2.21 1.63 -9.51
C GLN A 200 1.08 1.33 -8.51
N THR A 201 1.23 0.34 -7.64
CA THR A 201 0.24 0.04 -6.61
C THR A 201 0.54 0.80 -5.33
N ALA A 202 -0.47 0.95 -4.48
CA ALA A 202 -0.31 1.38 -3.10
C ALA A 202 -0.68 0.27 -2.15
N THR A 203 0.16 0.07 -1.13
CA THR A 203 -0.18 -0.72 0.06
C THR A 203 -0.39 0.23 1.23
N VAL A 204 -1.56 0.19 1.86
CA VAL A 204 -1.93 1.05 2.99
C VAL A 204 -2.15 0.20 4.24
N LEU A 205 -1.50 0.60 5.34
CA LEU A 205 -1.65 0.03 6.68
C LEU A 205 -2.43 1.00 7.57
N ALA A 206 -3.42 0.48 8.31
CA ALA A 206 -4.05 1.14 9.45
C ALA A 206 -3.63 0.46 10.76
N GLY A 207 -3.02 1.19 11.69
CA GLY A 207 -2.54 0.59 12.94
C GLY A 207 -2.23 1.57 14.05
N PRO A 208 -2.00 1.12 15.29
CA PRO A 208 -1.66 2.00 16.40
C PRO A 208 -0.38 2.78 16.09
N ARG A 209 -0.40 4.10 16.29
CA ARG A 209 0.72 4.99 15.96
C ARG A 209 2.04 4.52 16.56
N LYS A 210 2.04 4.12 17.83
CA LYS A 210 3.23 3.62 18.53
C LYS A 210 3.71 2.30 17.94
N GLY A 211 2.79 1.37 17.66
CA GLY A 211 3.10 0.08 17.04
C GLY A 211 3.75 0.24 15.66
N ILE A 212 3.19 1.12 14.82
CA ILE A 212 3.77 1.47 13.51
C ILE A 212 5.19 2.03 13.67
N GLN A 213 5.38 2.96 14.60
CA GLN A 213 6.69 3.57 14.86
C GLN A 213 7.73 2.52 15.30
N GLU A 214 7.34 1.58 16.15
CA GLU A 214 8.22 0.54 16.66
C GLU A 214 8.59 -0.47 15.58
N LEU A 215 7.63 -0.93 14.77
CA LEU A 215 7.90 -1.80 13.62
C LEU A 215 8.84 -1.12 12.61
N ALA A 216 8.65 0.18 12.34
CA ALA A 216 9.52 0.93 11.44
C ALA A 216 10.94 1.12 12.01
N GLN A 217 11.09 1.39 13.31
CA GLN A 217 12.40 1.51 13.98
C GLN A 217 13.17 0.18 13.96
N GLN A 218 12.46 -0.93 14.12
CA GLN A 218 13.00 -2.29 13.98
C GLN A 218 13.23 -2.70 12.51
N ARG A 219 12.87 -1.82 11.56
CA ARG A 219 12.91 -2.06 10.12
C ARG A 219 12.07 -3.28 9.70
N LEU A 220 11.08 -3.68 10.49
CA LEU A 220 10.17 -4.77 10.15
C LEU A 220 9.18 -4.35 9.05
N ILE A 221 8.91 -3.04 8.95
CA ILE A 221 8.18 -2.43 7.83
C ILE A 221 8.96 -1.21 7.32
N GLY A 222 8.72 -0.83 6.07
CA GLY A 222 9.09 0.47 5.52
C GLY A 222 7.92 1.46 5.61
N ILE A 223 8.22 2.75 5.54
CA ILE A 223 7.21 3.81 5.38
C ILE A 223 7.52 4.53 4.07
N ALA A 224 6.55 4.57 3.16
CA ALA A 224 6.65 5.29 1.89
C ALA A 224 5.94 6.64 1.97
N LEU A 225 6.20 7.51 0.98
CA LEU A 225 5.30 8.65 0.79
C LEU A 225 4.04 8.14 0.08
N PRO A 226 2.84 8.67 0.42
CA PRO A 226 1.58 8.20 -0.16
C PRO A 226 1.57 8.19 -1.70
N ASP A 227 2.15 9.21 -2.32
CA ASP A 227 2.06 9.38 -3.78
C ASP A 227 3.24 8.77 -4.55
N ASP A 228 4.07 7.93 -3.91
CA ASP A 228 5.21 7.29 -4.57
C ASP A 228 4.76 6.34 -5.69
N GLY A 229 3.69 5.55 -5.48
CA GLY A 229 3.16 4.66 -6.53
C GLY A 229 2.70 5.40 -7.78
N MET A 230 2.05 6.56 -7.62
CA MET A 230 1.69 7.43 -8.75
C MET A 230 2.93 7.94 -9.49
N LYS A 231 3.96 8.40 -8.75
CA LYS A 231 5.20 8.89 -9.37
C LYS A 231 5.92 7.80 -10.14
N ASP A 232 5.96 6.58 -9.60
CA ASP A 232 6.59 5.43 -10.23
C ASP A 232 5.83 4.98 -11.48
N GLY A 233 4.49 4.95 -11.42
CA GLY A 233 3.62 4.68 -12.57
C GLY A 233 3.82 5.69 -13.70
N LYS A 234 3.69 7.00 -13.41
CA LYS A 234 3.90 8.07 -14.39
C LYS A 234 5.32 8.05 -14.99
N ALA A 235 6.33 7.73 -14.18
CA ALA A 235 7.71 7.60 -14.67
C ALA A 235 7.90 6.38 -15.59
N PHE A 236 7.20 5.28 -15.33
CA PHE A 236 7.21 4.09 -16.19
C PHE A 236 6.51 4.38 -17.53
N GLU A 237 5.32 4.99 -17.51
CA GLU A 237 4.62 5.42 -18.71
C GLU A 237 5.47 6.33 -19.58
N ALA A 238 6.12 7.35 -18.98
CA ALA A 238 6.99 8.26 -19.71
C ALA A 238 8.11 7.52 -20.46
N LYS A 239 8.73 6.52 -19.83
CA LYS A 239 9.77 5.68 -20.45
C LYS A 239 9.21 4.82 -21.59
N VAL A 240 8.02 4.24 -21.42
CA VAL A 240 7.35 3.45 -22.46
C VAL A 240 7.01 4.33 -23.66
N PHE A 241 6.47 5.54 -23.42
CA PHE A 241 6.19 6.51 -24.46
C PHE A 241 7.46 6.93 -25.23
N GLU A 242 8.55 7.23 -24.53
CA GLU A 242 9.84 7.53 -25.17
C GLU A 242 10.35 6.36 -26.02
N GLN A 243 10.22 5.13 -25.53
CA GLN A 243 10.61 3.94 -26.28
C GLN A 243 9.77 3.75 -27.54
N LEU A 244 8.44 3.82 -27.43
CA LEU A 244 7.53 3.67 -28.58
C LEU A 244 7.74 4.76 -29.62
N ARG A 245 8.05 5.98 -29.18
CA ARG A 245 8.43 7.08 -30.06
C ARG A 245 9.76 6.83 -30.78
N ARG A 246 10.78 6.32 -30.07
CA ARG A 246 12.06 5.93 -30.67
C ARG A 246 11.89 4.80 -31.70
N GLU A 247 10.94 3.90 -31.46
CA GLU A 247 10.57 2.81 -32.36
C GLU A 247 9.66 3.27 -33.52
N GLY A 248 9.32 4.56 -33.61
CA GLY A 248 8.49 5.13 -34.68
C GLY A 248 7.02 4.71 -34.61
N ARG A 249 6.58 4.13 -33.49
CA ARG A 249 5.21 3.60 -33.31
C ARG A 249 4.20 4.68 -32.88
N ILE A 250 4.68 5.86 -32.49
CA ILE A 250 3.86 6.99 -32.03
C ILE A 250 4.46 8.32 -32.53
N VAL A 251 3.61 9.26 -32.99
CA VAL A 251 4.00 10.62 -33.41
C VAL A 251 3.20 11.67 -32.61
N GLY A 252 3.85 12.43 -31.72
CA GLY A 252 3.21 13.53 -30.96
C GLY A 252 4.10 14.17 -29.88
N PRO A 253 3.80 15.40 -29.41
CA PRO A 253 4.54 16.05 -28.31
C PRO A 253 4.21 15.40 -26.96
N ALA A 254 5.16 15.43 -26.01
CA ALA A 254 4.95 14.95 -24.65
C ALA A 254 4.09 15.95 -23.87
N GLY A 255 2.87 15.57 -23.55
CA GLY A 255 1.97 16.34 -22.69
C GLY A 255 0.83 15.45 -22.20
N ALA A 256 0.56 15.50 -20.89
CA ALA A 256 -0.55 14.80 -20.27
C ALA A 256 -1.86 15.18 -21.01
N GLY A 257 -2.52 14.18 -21.60
CA GLY A 257 -3.88 14.32 -22.14
C GLY A 257 -4.04 14.59 -23.64
N VAL A 258 -3.02 14.45 -24.51
CA VAL A 258 -3.24 14.53 -25.97
C VAL A 258 -3.61 13.15 -26.54
N PRO A 259 -4.68 13.02 -27.35
CA PRO A 259 -5.00 11.76 -28.02
C PRO A 259 -3.84 11.29 -28.90
N VAL A 260 -3.43 10.05 -28.72
CA VAL A 260 -2.35 9.43 -29.47
C VAL A 260 -2.93 8.84 -30.75
N ASP A 261 -2.55 9.39 -31.92
CA ASP A 261 -2.84 8.75 -33.20
C ASP A 261 -1.85 7.60 -33.42
N PHE A 262 -2.36 6.37 -33.46
CA PHE A 262 -1.58 5.19 -33.82
C PHE A 262 -1.33 5.17 -35.32
N VAL A 263 -0.08 4.93 -35.72
CA VAL A 263 0.26 4.68 -37.12
C VAL A 263 -0.20 3.26 -37.45
N SER A 264 -1.28 3.12 -38.22
CA SER A 264 -1.69 1.84 -38.80
C SER A 264 -0.68 1.40 -39.86
N GLU A 265 -0.14 0.18 -39.72
CA GLU A 265 0.61 -0.51 -40.79
C GLU A 265 -0.25 -0.79 -42.02
#